data_AF-A0A7L3MHM9-F1
#
_entry.id   AF-A0A7L3MHM9-F1
#
_cell.length_a   1.000
_cell.length_b   1.000
_cell.length_c   1.000
_cell.angle_alpha   90.00
_cell.angle_beta   90.00
_cell.angle_gamma   90.00
#
_symmetry.space_group_name_H-M   'P 1'
#
loop_
_entity.id
_entity.type
_entity.pdbx_description
1 polymer ?
#
loop_
_entity_poly.entity_id
_entity_poly.type
_entity_poly.pdbx_seq_one_letter_code
_entity_poly.pdbx_strand_id
1 'polypeptide(L)'
;SRKAPRRPRAASAGAMAALFRTLGIFSAFVAVVGAAFYPIYFRPLLLPDEYKKEQSINRAGVVQEDIQPAGTLDLRICIDCFKDP
;
A
#
# COMPACT_ATOMS: atom_id res chain seq x y z
N SER A 1 -10.67 44.95 -39.13
CA SER A 1 -9.71 44.87 -38.01
C SER A 1 -9.40 43.41 -37.72
N ARG A 2 -8.23 42.89 -38.11
CA ARG A 2 -7.85 41.48 -37.85
C ARG A 2 -7.18 41.40 -36.47
N LYS A 3 -7.85 40.77 -35.52
CA LYS A 3 -7.33 40.54 -34.17
C LYS A 3 -6.25 39.45 -34.25
N ALA A 4 -5.00 39.80 -33.92
CA ALA A 4 -3.89 38.86 -33.94
C ALA A 4 -4.12 37.70 -32.93
N PRO A 5 -3.68 36.46 -33.24
CA PRO A 5 -3.80 35.33 -32.33
C PRO A 5 -2.87 35.53 -31.14
N ARG A 6 -3.41 35.41 -29.91
CA ARG A 6 -2.61 35.42 -28.68
C ARG A 6 -1.73 34.17 -28.66
N ARG A 7 -0.40 34.35 -28.70
CA ARG A 7 0.56 33.24 -28.55
C ARG A 7 0.35 32.56 -27.19
N PRO A 8 0.31 31.22 -27.13
CA PRO A 8 0.26 30.52 -25.85
C PRO A 8 1.52 30.84 -25.06
N ARG A 9 1.38 31.24 -23.80
CA ARG A 9 2.53 31.42 -22.90
C ARG A 9 3.14 30.04 -22.65
N ALA A 10 4.32 29.80 -23.19
CA ALA A 10 5.12 28.64 -22.83
C ALA A 10 5.37 28.70 -21.31
N ALA A 11 5.08 27.61 -20.60
CA ALA A 11 5.40 27.51 -19.18
C ALA A 11 6.92 27.68 -19.02
N SER A 12 7.33 28.51 -18.06
CA SER A 12 8.76 28.76 -17.83
C SER A 12 9.45 27.47 -17.38
N ALA A 13 10.71 27.28 -17.79
CA ALA A 13 11.50 26.12 -17.37
C ALA A 13 11.57 25.99 -15.84
N GLY A 14 11.54 27.12 -15.10
CA GLY A 14 11.46 27.14 -13.64
C GLY A 14 10.15 26.57 -13.09
N ALA A 15 9.00 26.89 -13.70
CA ALA A 15 7.71 26.35 -13.30
C ALA A 15 7.63 24.83 -13.55
N MET A 16 8.17 24.36 -14.68
CA MET A 16 8.18 22.94 -14.99
C MET A 16 9.15 22.16 -14.07
N ALA A 17 10.31 22.74 -13.74
CA ALA A 17 11.23 22.14 -12.77
C ALA A 17 10.66 22.10 -11.35
N ALA A 18 9.82 23.05 -10.95
CA ALA A 18 9.11 23.00 -9.68
C ALA A 18 8.11 21.84 -9.65
N LEU A 19 7.31 21.68 -10.71
CA LEU A 19 6.33 20.59 -10.83
C LEU A 19 6.99 19.21 -10.77
N PHE A 20 8.09 19.00 -11.49
CA PHE A 20 8.80 17.71 -11.45
C PHE A 20 9.37 17.39 -10.07
N ARG A 21 9.85 18.38 -9.32
CA ARG A 21 10.31 18.17 -7.94
C ARG A 21 9.16 17.75 -7.04
N THR A 22 8.00 18.40 -7.14
CA THR A 22 6.83 18.06 -6.32
C THR A 22 6.29 16.67 -6.66
N LEU A 23 6.18 16.36 -7.95
CA LEU A 23 5.75 15.05 -8.43
C LEU A 23 6.72 13.95 -7.99
N GLY A 24 8.02 14.18 -8.11
CA GLY A 24 9.04 13.21 -7.69
C GLY A 24 9.00 12.92 -6.20
N ILE A 25 8.85 13.95 -5.35
CA ILE A 25 8.73 13.77 -3.90
C ILE A 25 7.46 13.00 -3.55
N PHE A 26 6.33 13.36 -4.17
CA PHE A 26 5.07 12.69 -3.90
C PHE A 26 5.07 11.23 -4.36
N SER A 27 5.58 10.95 -5.57
CA SER A 27 5.68 9.58 -6.07
C SER A 27 6.63 8.73 -5.23
N ALA A 28 7.75 9.30 -4.78
CA ALA A 28 8.68 8.59 -3.90
C ALA A 28 8.04 8.28 -2.55
N PHE A 29 7.29 9.22 -1.97
CA PHE A 29 6.57 8.98 -0.72
C PHE A 29 5.55 7.84 -0.86
N VAL A 30 4.71 7.87 -1.89
CA VAL A 30 3.73 6.81 -2.15
C VAL A 30 4.41 5.46 -2.38
N ALA A 31 5.54 5.43 -3.08
CA ALA A 31 6.32 4.21 -3.28
C ALA A 31 6.87 3.65 -1.97
N VAL A 32 7.40 4.49 -1.08
CA VAL A 32 7.91 4.07 0.24
C VAL A 32 6.78 3.52 1.12
N VAL A 33 5.64 4.20 1.15
CA VAL A 33 4.44 3.74 1.87
C VAL A 33 3.99 2.38 1.33
N GLY A 34 3.82 2.26 0.01
CA GLY A 34 3.43 1.00 -0.63
C GLY A 34 4.40 -0.14 -0.35
N ALA A 35 5.71 0.11 -0.40
CA ALA A 35 6.73 -0.88 -0.09
C ALA A 35 6.70 -1.32 1.39
N ALA A 36 6.50 -0.39 2.33
CA ALA A 36 6.38 -0.70 3.75
C ALA A 36 5.14 -1.57 4.06
N PHE A 37 4.02 -1.32 3.36
CA PHE A 37 2.78 -2.09 3.53
C PHE A 37 2.70 -3.34 2.65
N TYR A 38 3.58 -3.49 1.66
CA TYR A 38 3.60 -4.62 0.71
C TYR A 38 3.59 -6.01 1.38
N PRO A 39 4.46 -6.32 2.37
CA PRO A 39 4.50 -7.65 2.96
C PRO A 39 3.28 -7.97 3.84
N ILE A 40 2.57 -6.96 4.33
CA ILE A 40 1.44 -7.11 5.27
C ILE A 40 0.12 -7.24 4.53
N TYR A 41 -0.10 -6.44 3.47
CA TYR A 41 -1.36 -6.40 2.74
C TYR A 41 -1.30 -7.18 1.42
N PHE A 42 -0.31 -6.89 0.57
CA PHE A 42 -0.29 -7.37 -0.81
C PHE A 42 0.31 -8.77 -0.95
N ARG A 43 1.34 -9.10 -0.16
CA ARG A 43 1.98 -10.43 -0.20
C ARG A 43 0.99 -11.56 0.14
N PRO A 44 0.14 -11.47 1.19
CA PRO A 44 -0.87 -12.50 1.46
C PRO A 44 -1.96 -12.58 0.38
N LEU A 45 -2.34 -11.44 -0.22
CA LEU A 45 -3.34 -11.40 -1.30
C LEU A 45 -2.88 -12.09 -2.58
N LEU A 46 -1.59 -11.98 -2.92
CA LEU A 46 -1.03 -12.54 -4.15
C LEU A 46 -0.64 -14.02 -4.01
N LEU A 47 -0.29 -14.48 -2.80
CA LEU A 47 0.15 -15.86 -2.53
C LEU A 47 -0.55 -16.45 -1.30
N PRO A 48 -1.88 -16.65 -1.37
CA PRO A 48 -2.66 -17.04 -0.20
C PRO A 48 -2.38 -18.46 0.29
N ASP A 49 -2.12 -19.40 -0.62
CA ASP A 49 -1.89 -20.81 -0.26
C ASP A 49 -0.54 -21.01 0.42
N GLU A 50 0.48 -20.29 -0.05
CA GLU A 50 1.82 -20.32 0.53
C GLU A 50 1.86 -19.63 1.90
N TYR A 51 1.13 -18.50 2.03
CA TYR A 51 0.96 -17.83 3.31
C TYR A 51 0.25 -18.72 4.35
N LYS A 52 -0.82 -19.44 3.95
CA LYS A 52 -1.51 -20.42 4.80
C LYS A 52 -0.59 -21.55 5.24
N LYS A 53 0.26 -22.04 4.34
CA LYS A 53 1.23 -23.10 4.63
C LYS A 53 2.31 -22.62 5.61
N GLU A 54 2.89 -21.45 5.38
CA GLU A 54 3.86 -20.83 6.29
C GLU A 54 3.26 -20.58 7.68
N GLN A 55 2.02 -20.08 7.75
CA GLN A 55 1.30 -19.94 9.02
C GLN A 55 1.05 -21.29 9.69
N SER A 56 0.67 -22.32 8.93
CA SER A 56 0.38 -23.65 9.50
C SER A 56 1.62 -24.31 10.13
N ILE A 57 2.79 -24.06 9.56
CA ILE A 57 4.08 -24.55 10.08
C ILE A 57 4.50 -23.74 11.31
N ASN A 58 4.40 -22.41 11.26
CA ASN A 58 4.74 -21.55 12.41
C ASN A 58 3.75 -21.66 13.58
N ARG A 59 2.53 -22.15 13.33
CA ARG A 59 1.49 -22.44 14.36
C ARG A 59 1.45 -23.90 14.79
N ALA A 60 2.32 -24.76 14.26
CA ALA A 60 2.38 -26.14 14.69
C ALA A 60 2.78 -26.19 16.18
N GLY A 61 1.82 -26.54 17.05
CA GLY A 61 2.01 -26.59 18.50
C GLY A 61 1.55 -25.35 19.28
N VAL A 62 0.95 -24.35 18.62
CA VAL A 62 0.34 -23.18 19.26
C VAL A 62 -1.18 -23.22 19.05
N VAL A 63 -1.93 -23.62 20.09
CA VAL A 63 -3.39 -23.52 20.11
C VAL A 63 -3.74 -22.05 20.35
N GLN A 64 -4.03 -21.33 19.27
CA GLN A 64 -4.26 -19.88 19.35
C GLN A 64 -5.52 -19.52 20.13
N GLU A 65 -6.44 -20.45 20.33
CA GLU A 65 -7.64 -20.28 21.14
C GLU A 65 -7.33 -20.10 22.65
N ASP A 66 -6.18 -20.59 23.12
CA ASP A 66 -5.79 -20.55 24.54
C ASP A 66 -4.87 -19.35 24.88
N ILE A 67 -4.27 -18.74 23.84
CA ILE A 67 -3.30 -17.64 23.97
C ILE A 67 -3.90 -16.31 23.46
N GLN A 68 -4.87 -16.35 22.55
CA GLN A 68 -5.61 -15.16 22.13
C GLN A 68 -6.81 -14.97 23.08
N PRO A 69 -6.83 -13.92 23.91
CA PRO A 69 -7.90 -13.75 24.88
C PRO A 69 -9.26 -13.68 24.19
N ALA A 70 -10.24 -14.41 24.75
CA ALA A 70 -11.63 -14.39 24.31
C ALA A 70 -12.11 -12.94 24.14
N GLY A 71 -12.70 -12.66 22.96
CA GLY A 71 -12.73 -11.34 22.35
C GLY A 71 -13.28 -10.20 23.22
N THR A 72 -12.65 -9.02 23.13
CA THR A 72 -13.32 -7.72 23.28
C THR A 72 -12.46 -6.54 22.82
N LEU A 73 -11.94 -6.60 21.60
CA LEU A 73 -11.65 -5.39 20.83
C LEU A 73 -12.03 -5.70 19.39
N ASP A 74 -12.93 -4.88 18.85
CA ASP A 74 -13.37 -4.82 17.45
C ASP A 74 -12.21 -4.35 16.54
N LEU A 75 -11.09 -5.04 16.68
CA LEU A 75 -9.88 -4.96 15.90
C LEU A 75 -9.38 -6.39 15.83
N ARG A 76 -10.15 -7.25 15.14
CA ARG A 76 -9.53 -8.37 14.45
C ARG A 76 -8.52 -7.72 13.52
N ILE A 77 -7.28 -7.53 13.98
CA ILE A 77 -6.15 -7.33 13.08
C ILE A 77 -6.17 -8.61 12.28
N CYS A 78 -6.74 -8.49 11.10
CA CYS A 78 -7.17 -9.59 10.28
C CYS A 78 -5.91 -10.12 9.57
N ILE A 79 -4.89 -10.51 10.33
CA ILE A 79 -3.72 -11.22 9.79
C ILE A 79 -4.19 -12.55 9.19
N ASP A 80 -5.31 -13.08 9.69
CA ASP A 80 -6.01 -14.26 9.15
C ASP A 80 -7.20 -13.93 8.23
N CYS A 81 -7.29 -12.73 7.66
CA CYS A 81 -8.40 -12.37 6.75
C CYS A 81 -8.54 -13.29 5.53
N PHE A 82 -7.53 -14.11 5.23
CA PHE A 82 -7.53 -15.07 4.13
C PHE A 82 -8.03 -16.48 4.51
N LYS A 83 -8.38 -16.71 5.78
CA LYS A 83 -8.68 -18.04 6.31
C LYS A 83 -10.04 -18.58 5.86
N ASP A 84 -10.98 -17.73 5.43
CA ASP A 84 -12.34 -18.14 5.07
C ASP A 84 -12.61 -17.91 3.56
N PRO A 85 -13.03 -18.94 2.80
CA PRO A 85 -13.48 -18.82 1.41
C PRO A 85 -14.84 -18.14 1.27
#